data_AF-A0A9Q1BYW5-F1
#
_entry.id   AF-A0A9Q1BYW5-F1
#
_cell.length_a   1.000
_cell.length_b   1.000
_cell.length_c   1.000
_cell.angle_alpha   90.00
_cell.angle_beta   90.00
_cell.angle_gamma   90.00
#
_symmetry.space_group_name_H-M   'P 1'
#
loop_
_entity.id
_entity.type
_entity.pdbx_description
1 polymer ?
#
loop_
_entity_poly.entity_id
_entity_poly.type
_entity_poly.pdbx_seq_one_letter_code
_entity_poly.pdbx_strand_id
1 'polypeptide(L)'
;MIDLNEIKSIILQGIQDGYYPYDMTAIADRLFVCVGDRKEISERKSLIFEEKNGRILSELTKPTDTARWYVHSVGVNMNTLGIAGVVWVDSYYYKEGKYRQIVFYSLLSEKNCSFLIVEVESGVSRIRISDRGDRVITGNLRTGEVKKYDMAELFTFSHFKEKLTSTLQTNECIKLANFFNIPKDQTDAIMSSHKPSEHLLLALEANSTLQPNNVDRLIEAFDELRTNPCIRHVTEIFRKTKCKY
;
A
#
# COMPACT_ATOMS: atom_id res chain seq x y z
N MET A 1 24.91 25.07 16.11
CA MET A 1 25.62 24.59 14.92
C MET A 1 25.62 23.08 14.97
N ILE A 2 25.17 22.41 13.93
CA ILE A 2 25.37 20.96 13.79
C ILE A 2 26.83 20.77 13.38
N ASP A 3 27.60 19.97 14.13
CA ASP A 3 28.96 19.61 13.73
C ASP A 3 28.88 18.71 12.50
N LEU A 4 29.34 19.21 11.35
CA LEU A 4 29.31 18.47 10.09
C LEU A 4 30.25 17.25 10.12
N ASN A 5 31.16 17.15 11.10
CA ASN A 5 32.00 15.97 11.30
C ASN A 5 31.23 14.78 11.91
N GLU A 6 30.00 14.99 12.40
CA GLU A 6 29.11 13.92 12.86
C GLU A 6 28.20 13.36 11.75
N ILE A 7 28.36 13.84 10.50
CA ILE A 7 27.56 13.34 9.37
C ILE A 7 27.94 11.88 9.10
N LYS A 8 27.05 10.97 9.50
CA LYS A 8 27.11 9.57 9.09
C LYS A 8 26.77 9.48 7.60
N SER A 9 27.74 9.01 6.83
CA SER A 9 27.55 8.71 5.41
C SER A 9 27.23 7.23 5.24
N ILE A 10 26.23 6.93 4.40
CA ILE A 10 25.82 5.57 4.05
C ILE A 10 25.99 5.41 2.55
N ILE A 11 26.66 4.35 2.12
CA ILE A 11 26.81 4.00 0.71
C ILE A 11 25.72 3.00 0.37
N LEU A 12 24.81 3.36 -0.54
CA LEU A 12 23.77 2.45 -1.03
C LEU A 12 24.41 1.40 -1.95
N GLN A 13 24.21 0.13 -1.62
CA GLN A 13 24.81 -1.01 -2.29
C GLN A 13 23.79 -1.72 -3.19
N GLY A 14 24.27 -2.36 -4.26
CA GLY A 14 23.41 -3.14 -5.17
C GLY A 14 22.53 -2.31 -6.10
N ILE A 15 22.74 -0.99 -6.15
CA ILE A 15 22.16 -0.14 -7.19
C ILE A 15 22.88 -0.43 -8.51
N GLN A 16 22.11 -0.64 -9.57
CA GLN A 16 22.63 -0.86 -10.92
C GLN A 16 23.49 0.33 -11.38
N ASP A 17 24.59 0.06 -12.09
CA ASP A 17 25.44 1.11 -12.66
C ASP A 17 24.64 2.07 -13.54
N GLY A 18 24.86 3.37 -13.34
CA GLY A 18 24.11 4.42 -14.03
C GLY A 18 22.77 4.79 -13.38
N TYR A 19 22.32 4.07 -12.35
CA TYR A 19 21.13 4.44 -11.58
C TYR A 19 21.48 5.40 -10.44
N TYR A 20 20.63 6.39 -10.22
CA TYR A 20 20.81 7.43 -9.21
C TYR A 20 19.57 7.55 -8.31
N PRO A 21 19.73 7.95 -7.03
CA PRO A 21 18.61 8.27 -6.16
C PRO A 21 17.92 9.58 -6.59
N TYR A 22 16.60 9.57 -6.72
CA TYR A 22 15.75 10.67 -7.18
C TYR A 22 14.84 11.26 -6.09
N ASP A 23 14.39 10.40 -5.19
CA ASP A 23 13.67 10.76 -3.99
C ASP A 23 14.08 9.81 -2.90
N MET A 24 14.03 10.30 -1.67
CA MET A 24 14.28 9.48 -0.50
C MET A 24 13.42 9.94 0.65
N THR A 25 12.95 8.97 1.42
CA THR A 25 12.34 9.18 2.71
C THR A 25 12.99 8.20 3.69
N ALA A 26 13.47 8.72 4.82
CA ALA A 26 14.07 7.93 5.90
C ALA A 26 13.08 7.84 7.07
N ILE A 27 12.83 6.64 7.57
CA ILE A 27 12.05 6.42 8.79
C ILE A 27 12.64 5.22 9.54
N ALA A 28 12.86 5.40 10.84
CA ALA A 28 13.52 4.41 11.70
C ALA A 28 14.86 3.98 11.08
N ASP A 29 15.14 2.67 11.03
CA ASP A 29 16.36 2.04 10.52
C ASP A 29 16.31 1.74 9.01
N ARG A 30 15.39 2.39 8.27
CA ARG A 30 15.15 2.12 6.85
C ARG A 30 15.16 3.38 6.00
N LEU A 31 15.73 3.23 4.79
CA LEU A 31 15.70 4.24 3.74
C LEU A 31 14.84 3.76 2.58
N PHE A 32 13.84 4.55 2.21
CA PHE A 32 12.97 4.28 1.06
C PHE A 32 13.41 5.20 -0.06
N VAL A 33 13.90 4.64 -1.15
CA VAL A 33 14.58 5.39 -2.19
C VAL A 33 13.97 5.06 -3.55
N CYS A 34 13.63 6.11 -4.29
CA CYS A 34 13.36 6.00 -5.72
C CYS A 34 14.70 6.05 -6.46
N VAL A 35 15.07 4.99 -7.17
CA VAL A 35 16.30 4.92 -7.98
C VAL A 35 15.98 4.72 -9.46
N GLY A 36 16.86 5.14 -10.36
CA GLY A 36 16.76 4.80 -11.79
C GLY A 36 17.76 5.55 -12.66
N ASP A 37 17.75 5.27 -13.96
CA ASP A 37 18.57 5.97 -14.94
C ASP A 37 18.10 7.42 -15.12
N ARG A 38 19.05 8.36 -15.35
CA ARG A 38 18.79 9.80 -15.62
C ARG A 38 18.09 10.05 -16.96
N LYS A 39 18.42 9.27 -17.96
CA LYS A 39 17.93 9.34 -19.34
C LYS A 39 16.71 8.46 -19.53
N GLU A 40 16.59 7.36 -18.79
CA GLU A 40 15.50 6.40 -18.94
C GLU A 40 14.59 6.33 -17.71
N ILE A 41 13.59 7.22 -17.70
CA ILE A 41 12.64 7.35 -16.58
C ILE A 41 11.80 6.08 -16.38
N SER A 42 11.53 5.32 -17.45
CA SER A 42 10.75 4.07 -17.43
C SER A 42 11.34 2.97 -16.57
N GLU A 43 12.62 3.06 -16.22
CA GLU A 43 13.30 2.05 -15.42
C GLU A 43 13.35 2.38 -13.91
N ARG A 44 12.71 3.46 -13.47
CA ARG A 44 12.75 3.84 -12.04
C ARG A 44 12.01 2.84 -11.16
N LYS A 45 12.65 2.52 -10.03
CA LYS A 45 12.21 1.56 -9.01
C LYS A 45 12.08 2.21 -7.64
N SER A 46 11.26 1.63 -6.76
CA SER A 46 11.22 1.96 -5.34
C SER A 46 11.85 0.85 -4.53
N LEU A 47 12.97 1.16 -3.88
CA LEU A 47 13.75 0.23 -3.10
C LEU A 47 13.73 0.61 -1.62
N ILE A 48 13.75 -0.41 -0.76
CA ILE A 48 13.92 -0.28 0.68
C ILE A 48 15.34 -0.72 1.02
N PHE A 49 16.08 0.12 1.71
CA PHE A 49 17.44 -0.14 2.16
C PHE A 49 17.52 -0.17 3.69
N GLU A 50 18.42 -0.99 4.21
CA GLU A 50 18.87 -0.94 5.60
C GLU A 50 19.74 0.31 5.80
N GLU A 51 19.42 1.16 6.77
CA GLU A 51 20.15 2.41 7.03
C GLU A 51 21.63 2.12 7.39
N LYS A 52 21.89 1.09 8.20
CA LYS A 52 23.22 0.85 8.78
C LYS A 52 24.32 0.60 7.74
N ASN A 53 24.00 -0.11 6.65
CA ASN A 53 24.99 -0.57 5.67
C ASN A 53 24.59 -0.27 4.21
N GLY A 54 23.39 0.28 3.98
CA GLY A 54 22.90 0.59 2.64
C GLY A 54 22.58 -0.65 1.80
N ARG A 55 22.31 -1.81 2.40
CA ARG A 55 21.90 -3.02 1.67
C ARG A 55 20.42 -2.97 1.28
N ILE A 56 20.10 -3.43 0.07
CA ILE A 56 18.71 -3.59 -0.38
C ILE A 56 18.02 -4.67 0.47
N LEU A 57 16.91 -4.31 1.08
CA LEU A 57 16.02 -5.22 1.80
C LEU A 57 14.93 -5.78 0.87
N SER A 58 14.32 -4.91 0.06
CA SER A 58 13.25 -5.29 -0.85
C SER A 58 12.97 -4.22 -1.91
N GLU A 59 12.31 -4.61 -2.99
CA GLU A 59 11.72 -3.72 -3.99
C GLU A 59 10.20 -3.68 -3.81
N LEU A 60 9.59 -2.49 -3.87
CA LEU A 60 8.13 -2.35 -3.91
C LEU A 60 7.66 -2.61 -5.34
N THR A 61 6.71 -3.54 -5.49
CA THR A 61 6.26 -4.04 -6.79
C THR A 61 5.38 -3.04 -7.52
N LYS A 62 5.44 -3.05 -8.85
CA LYS A 62 4.58 -2.24 -9.72
C LYS A 62 3.10 -2.62 -9.47
N PRO A 63 2.14 -1.69 -9.68
CA PRO A 63 0.72 -1.99 -9.53
C PRO A 63 0.23 -3.08 -10.50
N THR A 64 0.87 -3.23 -11.66
CA THR A 64 0.55 -4.24 -12.68
C THR A 64 1.82 -4.78 -13.33
N ASP A 65 1.76 -6.00 -13.85
CA ASP A 65 2.87 -6.66 -14.58
C ASP A 65 3.14 -6.05 -15.97
N THR A 66 2.33 -5.08 -16.39
CA THR A 66 2.59 -4.34 -17.64
C THR A 66 3.83 -3.47 -17.49
N ALA A 67 4.72 -3.57 -18.49
CA ALA A 67 6.09 -3.09 -18.42
C ALA A 67 6.29 -1.55 -18.34
N ARG A 68 5.24 -0.75 -18.11
CA ARG A 68 5.27 0.70 -18.37
C ARG A 68 5.01 1.60 -17.16
N TRP A 69 5.08 1.08 -15.95
CA TRP A 69 5.01 1.90 -14.72
C TRP A 69 6.39 2.15 -14.13
N TYR A 70 6.64 3.39 -13.72
CA TYR A 70 7.87 3.78 -13.03
C TYR A 70 7.59 4.73 -11.86
N VAL A 71 8.58 4.85 -10.97
CA VAL A 71 8.43 5.59 -9.71
C VAL A 71 8.88 7.05 -9.83
N HIS A 72 8.12 7.95 -9.21
CA HIS A 72 8.48 9.37 -9.05
C HIS A 72 8.89 9.73 -7.63
N SER A 73 8.22 9.15 -6.64
CA SER A 73 8.37 9.53 -5.25
C SER A 73 7.88 8.43 -4.34
N VAL A 74 8.46 8.36 -3.15
CA VAL A 74 8.06 7.45 -2.09
C VAL A 74 7.92 8.24 -0.79
N GLY A 75 6.81 8.03 -0.10
CA GLY A 75 6.54 8.57 1.23
C GLY A 75 6.11 7.42 2.14
N VAL A 76 6.45 7.51 3.43
CA VAL A 76 6.24 6.41 4.37
C VAL A 76 5.71 6.91 5.72
N ASN A 77 4.99 6.03 6.41
CA ASN A 77 4.57 6.18 7.80
C ASN A 77 4.71 4.81 8.47
N MET A 78 5.74 4.65 9.31
CA MET A 78 5.94 3.41 10.08
C MET A 78 5.29 3.44 11.46
N ASN A 79 4.92 4.62 11.96
CA ASN A 79 4.52 4.80 13.35
C ASN A 79 3.15 4.19 13.64
N THR A 80 2.12 4.55 12.87
CA THR A 80 0.73 4.16 13.19
C THR A 80 0.23 3.02 12.30
N LEU A 81 0.59 3.04 11.02
CA LEU A 81 0.00 2.18 10.00
C LEU A 81 1.00 1.27 9.29
N GLY A 82 2.30 1.56 9.34
CA GLY A 82 3.31 0.75 8.65
C GLY A 82 3.06 0.73 7.14
N ILE A 83 2.92 1.91 6.52
CA ILE A 83 2.58 2.04 5.10
C ILE A 83 3.64 2.80 4.31
N ALA A 84 3.82 2.39 3.06
CA ALA A 84 4.49 3.18 2.02
C ALA A 84 3.48 3.62 0.98
N GLY A 85 3.51 4.88 0.59
CA GLY A 85 2.84 5.40 -0.59
C GLY A 85 3.87 5.70 -1.67
N VAL A 86 3.67 5.14 -2.86
CA VAL A 86 4.55 5.31 -4.01
C VAL A 86 3.78 5.97 -5.13
N VAL A 87 4.32 7.06 -5.68
CA VAL A 87 3.77 7.69 -6.89
C VAL A 87 4.29 6.93 -8.10
N TRP A 88 3.40 6.18 -8.72
CA TRP A 88 3.61 5.49 -9.98
C TRP A 88 3.09 6.31 -11.15
N VAL A 89 3.82 6.28 -12.26
CA VAL A 89 3.49 7.00 -13.47
C VAL A 89 3.55 6.05 -14.66
N ASP A 90 2.52 6.09 -15.49
CA ASP A 90 2.48 5.34 -16.75
C ASP A 90 3.33 6.06 -17.82
N SER A 91 4.27 5.34 -18.43
CA SER A 91 5.21 5.87 -19.41
C SER A 91 4.57 6.26 -20.75
N TYR A 92 3.46 5.64 -21.14
CA TYR A 92 2.78 5.97 -22.38
C TYR A 92 2.11 7.34 -22.28
N TYR A 93 1.52 7.62 -21.12
CA TYR A 93 0.79 8.85 -20.87
C TYR A 93 1.59 9.92 -20.15
N TYR A 94 2.89 9.71 -19.88
CA TYR A 94 3.75 10.75 -19.34
C TYR A 94 3.74 12.01 -20.22
N LYS A 95 3.69 11.83 -21.54
CA LYS A 95 3.59 12.94 -22.51
C LYS A 95 2.23 13.65 -22.48
N GLU A 96 1.17 12.94 -22.08
CA GLU A 96 -0.18 13.50 -21.97
C GLU A 96 -0.52 13.97 -20.55
N GLY A 97 0.32 13.66 -19.57
CA GLY A 97 0.14 13.98 -18.15
C GLY A 97 -0.95 13.17 -17.43
N LYS A 98 -1.66 12.25 -18.09
CA LYS A 98 -2.99 11.82 -17.64
C LYS A 98 -3.05 10.84 -16.46
N TYR A 99 -2.08 9.94 -16.29
CA TYR A 99 -2.22 8.86 -15.30
C TYR A 99 -1.06 8.86 -14.31
N ARG A 100 -1.38 9.29 -13.08
CA ARG A 100 -0.54 9.11 -11.91
C ARG A 100 -1.37 8.38 -10.87
N GLN A 101 -0.76 7.37 -10.25
CA GLN A 101 -1.39 6.61 -9.20
C GLN A 101 -0.51 6.68 -7.96
N ILE A 102 -1.15 6.83 -6.80
CA ILE A 102 -0.50 6.52 -5.55
C ILE A 102 -0.88 5.10 -5.19
N VAL A 103 0.13 4.23 -5.13
CA VAL A 103 -0.06 2.85 -4.65
C VAL A 103 0.42 2.78 -3.22
N PHE A 104 -0.45 2.32 -2.32
CA PHE A 104 -0.12 2.11 -0.92
C PHE A 104 0.21 0.64 -0.65
N TYR A 105 1.29 0.41 0.09
CA TYR A 105 1.82 -0.89 0.47
C TYR A 105 1.84 -1.02 1.99
N SER A 106 1.47 -2.19 2.50
CA SER A 106 1.66 -2.54 3.90
C SER A 106 3.08 -3.05 4.08
N LEU A 107 3.87 -2.37 4.91
CA LEU A 107 5.26 -2.68 5.23
C LEU A 107 5.41 -3.62 6.44
N LEU A 108 4.29 -3.95 7.09
CA LEU A 108 4.25 -4.90 8.20
C LEU A 108 4.21 -6.34 7.71
N SER A 109 3.83 -6.56 6.44
CA SER A 109 3.90 -7.87 5.79
C SER A 109 5.29 -8.12 5.24
N GLU A 110 5.83 -9.32 5.43
CA GLU A 110 7.11 -9.74 4.82
C GLU A 110 7.11 -9.60 3.30
N LYS A 111 5.94 -9.69 2.66
CA LYS A 111 5.79 -9.61 1.20
C LYS A 111 5.50 -8.20 0.68
N ASN A 112 5.41 -7.18 1.54
CA ASN A 112 5.06 -5.80 1.17
C ASN A 112 3.89 -5.72 0.17
N CYS A 113 2.68 -6.05 0.63
CA CYS A 113 1.51 -6.14 -0.24
C CYS A 113 0.93 -4.76 -0.55
N SER A 114 0.73 -4.45 -1.84
CA SER A 114 -0.09 -3.32 -2.27
C SER A 114 -1.55 -3.56 -1.90
N PHE A 115 -2.25 -2.51 -1.47
CA PHE A 115 -3.61 -2.66 -0.97
C PHE A 115 -4.56 -1.50 -1.27
N LEU A 116 -4.06 -0.38 -1.76
CA LEU A 116 -4.88 0.71 -2.27
C LEU A 116 -4.17 1.34 -3.47
N ILE A 117 -4.93 1.64 -4.51
CA ILE A 117 -4.49 2.42 -5.67
C ILE A 117 -5.41 3.63 -5.75
N VAL A 118 -4.83 4.83 -5.65
CA VAL A 118 -5.56 6.10 -5.76
C VAL A 118 -5.13 6.78 -7.04
N GLU A 119 -6.08 7.02 -7.94
CA GLU A 119 -5.83 7.90 -9.07
C GLU A 119 -5.70 9.34 -8.57
N VAL A 120 -4.64 10.01 -9.03
CA VAL A 120 -4.37 11.40 -8.66
C VAL A 120 -4.17 12.25 -9.88
N GLU A 121 -4.37 13.54 -9.70
CA GLU A 121 -4.27 14.52 -10.76
C GLU A 121 -2.91 14.52 -11.46
N SER A 122 -2.95 14.95 -12.71
CA SER A 122 -1.77 15.18 -13.53
C SER A 122 -0.83 16.17 -12.82
N GLY A 123 0.42 15.75 -12.62
CA GLY A 123 1.46 16.63 -12.04
C GLY A 123 1.94 16.27 -10.64
N VAL A 124 1.25 15.39 -9.90
CA VAL A 124 1.72 14.89 -8.59
C VAL A 124 3.08 14.21 -8.71
N SER A 125 4.14 14.86 -8.26
CA SER A 125 5.54 14.41 -8.44
C SER A 125 6.24 14.07 -7.13
N ARG A 126 5.66 14.47 -6.00
CA ARG A 126 6.14 14.16 -4.67
C ARG A 126 4.97 13.69 -3.81
N ILE A 127 5.26 12.77 -2.89
CA ILE A 127 4.36 12.33 -1.85
C ILE A 127 5.09 12.32 -0.50
N ARG A 128 4.42 12.75 0.55
CA ARG A 128 4.83 12.55 1.94
C ARG A 128 3.65 12.01 2.72
N ILE A 129 3.93 11.16 3.69
CA ILE A 129 2.92 10.65 4.60
C ILE A 129 3.28 11.19 5.99
N SER A 130 2.34 11.88 6.62
CA SER A 130 2.55 12.51 7.92
C SER A 130 2.01 11.64 9.04
N ASP A 131 2.89 11.31 9.98
CA ASP A 131 2.58 10.48 11.15
C ASP A 131 1.62 11.14 12.14
N ARG A 132 1.72 12.46 12.32
CA ARG A 132 0.95 13.21 13.33
C ARG A 132 -0.50 13.53 12.96
N GLY A 133 -0.95 13.12 11.78
CA GLY A 133 -2.29 13.47 11.33
C GLY A 133 -2.92 12.49 10.37
N ASP A 134 -2.32 11.31 10.14
CA ASP A 134 -2.73 10.33 9.12
C ASP A 134 -3.10 11.00 7.80
N ARG A 135 -2.15 11.78 7.29
CA ARG A 135 -2.33 12.59 6.10
C ARG A 135 -1.39 12.16 5.00
N VAL A 136 -1.91 12.16 3.80
CA VAL A 136 -1.13 12.03 2.58
C VAL A 136 -1.00 13.42 2.00
N ILE A 137 0.23 13.87 1.78
CA ILE A 137 0.54 15.17 1.20
C ILE A 137 1.15 14.92 -0.16
N THR A 138 0.60 15.54 -1.20
CA THR A 138 1.15 15.47 -2.56
C THR A 138 1.64 16.84 -2.99
N GLY A 139 2.68 16.84 -3.82
CA GLY A 139 3.29 18.07 -4.33
C GLY A 139 3.54 18.02 -5.83
N ASN A 140 3.21 19.10 -6.51
CA ASN A 140 3.54 19.33 -7.91
C ASN A 140 4.82 20.17 -7.99
N LEU A 141 5.92 19.58 -8.47
CA LEU A 141 7.22 20.24 -8.57
C LEU A 141 7.26 21.34 -9.63
N ARG A 142 6.32 21.35 -10.59
CA ARG A 142 6.27 22.37 -11.65
C ARG A 142 5.52 23.61 -11.19
N THR A 143 4.41 23.43 -10.48
CA THR A 143 3.52 24.53 -10.07
C THR A 143 3.76 24.98 -8.63
N GLY A 144 4.38 24.15 -7.80
CA GLY A 144 4.51 24.38 -6.36
C GLY A 144 3.24 24.05 -5.56
N GLU A 145 2.17 23.59 -6.22
CA GLU A 145 0.91 23.26 -5.55
C GLU A 145 1.08 22.05 -4.63
N VAL A 146 0.47 22.14 -3.45
CA VAL A 146 0.45 21.08 -2.43
C VAL A 146 -0.99 20.73 -2.10
N LYS A 147 -1.31 19.43 -2.11
CA LYS A 147 -2.60 18.89 -1.67
C LYS A 147 -2.45 17.99 -0.47
N LYS A 148 -3.49 17.94 0.34
CA LYS A 148 -3.56 17.16 1.57
C LYS A 148 -4.81 16.31 1.54
N TYR A 149 -4.67 15.02 1.83
CA TYR A 149 -5.75 14.06 1.91
C TYR A 149 -5.72 13.42 3.29
N ASP A 150 -6.88 13.26 3.92
CA ASP A 150 -6.98 12.49 5.15
C ASP A 150 -7.07 11.00 4.79
N MET A 151 -6.32 10.15 5.51
CA MET A 151 -6.26 8.73 5.19
C MET A 151 -7.62 8.05 5.32
N ALA A 152 -8.48 8.46 6.25
CA ALA A 152 -9.82 7.91 6.39
C ALA A 152 -10.69 8.12 5.13
N GLU A 153 -10.40 9.16 4.33
CA GLU A 153 -11.05 9.45 3.06
C GLU A 153 -10.48 8.59 1.92
N LEU A 154 -9.18 8.30 1.96
CA LEU A 154 -8.52 7.44 0.97
C LEU A 154 -8.79 5.95 1.21
N PHE A 155 -8.77 5.49 2.47
CA PHE A 155 -9.00 4.11 2.86
C PHE A 155 -10.49 3.92 3.19
N THR A 156 -11.32 3.95 2.15
CA THR A 156 -12.76 3.74 2.25
C THR A 156 -13.10 2.26 2.50
N PHE A 157 -14.34 2.01 2.94
CA PHE A 157 -14.84 0.64 3.06
C PHE A 157 -14.93 -0.08 1.72
N SER A 158 -15.18 0.64 0.61
CA SER A 158 -15.17 0.03 -0.73
C SER A 158 -13.80 -0.51 -1.08
N HIS A 159 -12.74 0.29 -0.89
CA HIS A 159 -11.37 -0.14 -1.17
C HIS A 159 -10.95 -1.33 -0.29
N PHE A 160 -11.37 -1.33 0.97
CA PHE A 160 -11.17 -2.47 1.86
C PHE A 160 -11.81 -3.74 1.31
N LYS A 161 -13.09 -3.68 0.87
CA LYS A 161 -13.79 -4.82 0.28
C LYS A 161 -13.17 -5.29 -1.04
N GLU A 162 -12.82 -4.38 -1.93
CA GLU A 162 -12.12 -4.70 -3.18
C GLU A 162 -10.80 -5.44 -2.90
N LYS A 163 -10.07 -5.01 -1.88
CA LYS A 163 -8.83 -5.68 -1.49
C LYS A 163 -9.07 -7.06 -0.90
N LEU A 164 -10.10 -7.23 -0.05
CA LEU A 164 -10.49 -8.55 0.45
C LEU A 164 -10.88 -9.48 -0.72
N THR A 165 -11.72 -9.00 -1.64
CA THR A 165 -12.19 -9.76 -2.80
C THR A 165 -11.03 -10.26 -3.67
N SER A 166 -10.04 -9.42 -3.93
CA SER A 166 -8.88 -9.77 -4.76
C SER A 166 -7.85 -10.64 -4.07
N THR A 167 -7.87 -10.73 -2.74
CA THR A 167 -6.84 -11.45 -1.97
C THR A 167 -7.34 -12.78 -1.40
N LEU A 168 -8.62 -12.85 -1.00
CA LEU A 168 -9.22 -14.06 -0.45
C LEU A 168 -9.34 -15.14 -1.51
N GLN A 169 -8.81 -16.32 -1.17
CA GLN A 169 -8.97 -17.53 -1.98
C GLN A 169 -10.24 -18.29 -1.59
N THR A 170 -10.74 -19.13 -2.49
CA THR A 170 -11.98 -19.91 -2.28
C THR A 170 -11.95 -20.72 -0.99
N ASN A 171 -10.83 -21.38 -0.69
CA ASN A 171 -10.65 -22.16 0.53
C ASN A 171 -10.68 -21.31 1.81
N GLU A 172 -10.10 -20.09 1.77
CA GLU A 172 -10.19 -19.12 2.86
C GLU A 172 -11.64 -18.66 3.05
N CYS A 173 -12.36 -18.43 1.95
CA CYS A 173 -13.77 -18.04 2.02
C CYS A 173 -14.64 -19.10 2.71
N ILE A 174 -14.43 -20.38 2.38
CA ILE A 174 -15.16 -21.49 3.01
C ILE A 174 -14.85 -21.59 4.51
N LYS A 175 -13.57 -21.44 4.89
CA LYS A 175 -13.17 -21.44 6.31
C LYS A 175 -13.84 -20.31 7.08
N LEU A 176 -13.87 -19.10 6.51
CA LEU A 176 -14.53 -17.95 7.11
C LEU A 176 -16.05 -18.15 7.20
N ALA A 177 -16.68 -18.67 6.15
CA ALA A 177 -18.10 -18.98 6.15
C ALA A 177 -18.46 -19.95 7.29
N ASN A 178 -17.68 -21.02 7.46
CA ASN A 178 -17.85 -21.97 8.55
C ASN A 178 -17.59 -21.33 9.92
N PHE A 179 -16.55 -20.51 10.05
CA PHE A 179 -16.21 -19.81 11.30
C PHE A 179 -17.35 -18.92 11.78
N PHE A 180 -17.99 -18.20 10.86
CA PHE A 180 -19.12 -17.32 11.17
C PHE A 180 -20.48 -18.02 11.17
N ASN A 181 -20.52 -19.35 11.05
CA ASN A 181 -21.75 -20.15 10.97
C ASN A 181 -22.71 -19.63 9.89
N ILE A 182 -22.18 -19.25 8.72
CA ILE A 182 -23.01 -18.86 7.57
C ILE A 182 -23.89 -20.07 7.18
N PRO A 183 -25.19 -19.86 6.90
CA PRO A 183 -26.11 -20.93 6.51
C PRO A 183 -25.57 -21.79 5.36
N LYS A 184 -25.93 -23.07 5.37
CA LYS A 184 -25.37 -24.06 4.43
C LYS A 184 -25.68 -23.71 2.97
N ASP A 185 -26.90 -23.26 2.69
CA ASP A 185 -27.32 -22.80 1.36
C ASP A 185 -26.46 -21.64 0.83
N GLN A 186 -26.10 -20.68 1.69
CA GLN A 186 -25.20 -19.58 1.34
C GLN A 186 -23.75 -20.06 1.20
N THR A 187 -23.31 -20.98 2.05
CA THR A 187 -21.96 -21.57 1.98
C THR A 187 -21.77 -22.37 0.69
N ASP A 188 -22.79 -23.13 0.27
CA ASP A 188 -22.81 -23.86 -1.00
C ASP A 188 -22.76 -22.89 -2.19
N ALA A 189 -23.46 -21.74 -2.11
CA ALA A 189 -23.37 -20.66 -3.11
C ALA A 189 -21.98 -20.02 -3.17
N ILE A 190 -21.32 -19.80 -2.03
CA ILE A 190 -19.93 -19.30 -1.98
C ILE A 190 -19.00 -20.29 -2.68
N MET A 191 -19.11 -21.59 -2.37
CA MET A 191 -18.23 -22.64 -2.90
C MET A 191 -18.37 -22.81 -4.43
N SER A 192 -19.59 -22.70 -4.94
CA SER A 192 -19.90 -22.90 -6.37
C SER A 192 -19.77 -21.65 -7.23
N SER A 193 -19.61 -20.47 -6.61
CA SER A 193 -19.50 -19.20 -7.32
C SER A 193 -18.15 -19.03 -8.03
N HIS A 194 -18.18 -18.36 -9.19
CA HIS A 194 -16.96 -17.86 -9.84
C HIS A 194 -16.29 -16.73 -9.05
N LYS A 195 -16.98 -16.15 -8.06
CA LYS A 195 -16.51 -15.06 -7.22
C LYS A 195 -16.82 -15.34 -5.74
N PRO A 196 -16.20 -16.36 -5.14
CA PRO A 196 -16.50 -16.80 -3.78
C PRO A 196 -16.34 -15.68 -2.74
N SER A 197 -15.32 -14.85 -2.90
CA SER A 197 -15.02 -13.74 -1.99
C SER A 197 -16.13 -12.68 -1.99
N GLU A 198 -16.69 -12.32 -3.15
CA GLU A 198 -17.80 -11.35 -3.22
C GLU A 198 -19.05 -11.88 -2.50
N HIS A 199 -19.39 -13.16 -2.70
CA HIS A 199 -20.52 -13.79 -2.01
C HIS A 199 -20.32 -13.88 -0.50
N LEU A 200 -19.11 -14.21 -0.04
CA LEU A 200 -18.78 -14.23 1.37
C LEU A 200 -18.99 -12.85 2.00
N LEU A 201 -18.43 -11.79 1.40
CA LEU A 201 -18.52 -10.45 1.96
C LEU A 201 -19.98 -9.98 2.05
N LEU A 202 -20.81 -10.28 1.03
CA LEU A 202 -22.24 -9.99 1.06
C LEU A 202 -22.97 -10.72 2.21
N ALA A 203 -22.65 -11.99 2.45
CA ALA A 203 -23.24 -12.76 3.55
C ALA A 203 -22.79 -12.23 4.93
N LEU A 204 -21.53 -11.82 5.07
CA LEU A 204 -21.01 -11.20 6.30
C LEU A 204 -21.63 -9.82 6.56
N GLU A 205 -21.90 -9.04 5.51
CA GLU A 205 -22.61 -7.77 5.61
C GLU A 205 -24.07 -7.98 6.02
N ALA A 206 -24.78 -8.92 5.39
CA ALA A 206 -26.17 -9.24 5.70
C ALA A 206 -26.36 -9.70 7.16
N ASN A 207 -25.38 -10.42 7.71
CA ASN A 207 -25.40 -10.89 9.10
C ASN A 207 -24.77 -9.89 10.10
N SER A 208 -24.48 -8.65 9.67
CA SER A 208 -23.86 -7.59 10.49
C SER A 208 -22.48 -7.93 11.08
N THR A 209 -21.80 -8.95 10.54
CA THR A 209 -20.43 -9.33 10.93
C THR A 209 -19.39 -8.41 10.33
N LEU A 210 -19.68 -7.87 9.14
CA LEU A 210 -18.81 -6.95 8.42
C LEU A 210 -19.54 -5.62 8.22
N GLN A 211 -19.04 -4.55 8.86
CA GLN A 211 -19.63 -3.21 8.79
C GLN A 211 -18.53 -2.14 8.60
N PRO A 212 -18.84 -0.97 8.02
CA PRO A 212 -17.86 0.09 7.81
C PRO A 212 -17.17 0.59 9.09
N ASN A 213 -17.84 0.49 10.23
CA ASN A 213 -17.38 0.94 11.53
C ASN A 213 -16.94 -0.22 12.45
N ASN A 214 -17.09 -1.47 12.03
CA ASN A 214 -16.72 -2.62 12.84
C ASN A 214 -16.24 -3.78 11.97
N VAL A 215 -14.94 -4.07 12.09
CA VAL A 215 -14.26 -5.20 11.44
C VAL A 215 -13.54 -6.09 12.44
N ASP A 216 -13.77 -5.90 13.75
CA ASP A 216 -12.98 -6.55 14.79
C ASP A 216 -13.14 -8.08 14.77
N ARG A 217 -14.37 -8.55 14.61
CA ARG A 217 -14.65 -10.00 14.47
C ARG A 217 -13.97 -10.63 13.26
N LEU A 218 -13.77 -9.84 12.19
CA LEU A 218 -13.08 -10.32 11.00
C LEU A 218 -11.58 -10.43 11.22
N ILE A 219 -10.98 -9.54 12.02
CA ILE A 219 -9.58 -9.64 12.45
C ILE A 219 -9.38 -10.89 13.31
N GLU A 220 -10.24 -11.10 14.30
CA GLU A 220 -10.21 -12.30 15.15
C GLU A 220 -10.24 -13.59 14.32
N ALA A 221 -11.15 -13.66 13.34
CA ALA A 221 -11.24 -14.80 12.43
C ALA A 221 -9.97 -14.99 11.59
N PHE A 222 -9.33 -13.91 11.13
CA PHE A 222 -8.07 -14.01 10.39
C PHE A 222 -6.91 -14.52 11.24
N ASP A 223 -6.86 -14.12 12.51
CA ASP A 223 -5.85 -14.60 13.46
C ASP A 223 -6.06 -16.08 13.81
N GLU A 224 -7.30 -16.49 14.09
CA GLU A 224 -7.62 -17.88 14.44
C GLU A 224 -7.42 -18.84 13.26
N LEU A 225 -7.84 -18.44 12.06
CA LEU A 225 -7.78 -19.29 10.87
C LEU A 225 -6.42 -19.26 10.16
N ARG A 226 -5.49 -18.40 10.61
CA ARG A 226 -4.17 -18.17 10.00
C ARG A 226 -4.29 -17.92 8.50
N THR A 227 -5.15 -16.98 8.13
CA THR A 227 -5.35 -16.58 6.73
C THR A 227 -4.13 -15.85 6.18
N ASN A 228 -4.15 -15.53 4.88
CA ASN A 228 -3.08 -14.79 4.22
C ASN A 228 -2.66 -13.54 5.04
N PRO A 229 -1.38 -13.39 5.43
CA PRO A 229 -0.90 -12.27 6.26
C PRO A 229 -1.22 -10.88 5.68
N CYS A 230 -1.31 -10.76 4.35
CA CYS A 230 -1.66 -9.49 3.72
C CYS A 230 -3.11 -9.07 4.00
N ILE A 231 -4.04 -10.03 4.13
CA ILE A 231 -5.44 -9.77 4.46
C ILE A 231 -5.56 -9.22 5.87
N ARG A 232 -4.86 -9.84 6.82
CA ARG A 232 -4.83 -9.39 8.22
C ARG A 232 -4.35 -7.94 8.31
N HIS A 233 -3.21 -7.62 7.71
CA HIS A 233 -2.65 -6.26 7.81
C HIS A 233 -3.52 -5.20 7.15
N VAL A 234 -4.14 -5.50 6.01
CA VAL A 234 -5.09 -4.57 5.37
C VAL A 234 -6.28 -4.28 6.28
N THR A 235 -6.78 -5.31 6.97
CA THR A 235 -7.90 -5.17 7.91
C THR A 235 -7.50 -4.34 9.13
N GLU A 236 -6.30 -4.54 9.67
CA GLU A 236 -5.76 -3.73 10.76
C GLU A 236 -5.57 -2.26 10.36
N ILE A 237 -5.08 -2.00 9.14
CA ILE A 237 -4.94 -0.65 8.60
C ILE A 237 -6.31 0.02 8.51
N PHE A 238 -7.31 -0.67 7.94
CA PHE A 238 -8.67 -0.15 7.84
C PHE A 238 -9.28 0.14 9.22
N ARG A 239 -9.16 -0.78 10.18
CA ARG A 239 -9.63 -0.56 11.56
C ARG A 239 -9.01 0.70 12.15
N LYS A 240 -7.67 0.83 12.07
CA LYS A 240 -6.95 1.98 12.64
C LYS A 240 -7.28 3.32 11.97
N THR A 241 -7.67 3.32 10.70
CA THR A 241 -8.13 4.55 10.02
C THR A 241 -9.57 4.92 10.37
N LYS A 242 -10.37 3.98 10.89
CA LYS A 242 -11.78 4.23 11.28
C LYS A 242 -12.00 4.46 12.78
N CYS A 243 -11.23 3.83 13.66
CA CYS A 243 -11.40 3.96 15.12
C CYS A 243 -10.83 5.27 15.74
N LYS A 244 -10.56 6.31 14.94
CA LYS A 244 -9.92 7.56 15.43
C LYS A 244 -10.88 8.72 15.72
N TYR A 245 -12.19 8.47 15.72
CA TYR A 245 -13.21 9.46 16.06
C TYR A 245 -14.22 8.89 17.05
#